data_AF-A0A5C7VWA3-F1
#
_entry.id   AF-A0A5C7VWA3-F1
#
_cell.length_a   1.000
_cell.length_b   1.000
_cell.length_c   1.000
_cell.angle_alpha   90.00
_cell.angle_beta   90.00
_cell.angle_gamma   90.00
#
_symmetry.space_group_name_H-M   'P 1'
#
loop_
_entity.id
_entity.type
_entity.pdbx_description
1 polymer ?
#
loop_
_entity_poly.entity_id
_entity_poly.type
_entity_poly.pdbx_seq_one_letter_code
_entity_poly.pdbx_strand_id
1 'polypeptide(L)'
;MQKVHITDVILRDAHQSLIATRMRTEDMLPACSMLDSIGYWSLECWGGATFDACLRFLKEDPWERLSKLKAALPNTPLQMLLRGQNLLGYRHYSDDVVRAFVKQAAANGMDVFRIFDALNDVRNLKTAIEAAKESGKHAQGTICYTTSPVHDTKSFVTLAKDLAELGCDSIAIKDMAGLLTPYATSELVKALQDTVDLPIHLHSHATAGLAEMCQLKAIEAGCRHIDTALSSWSGGTSHPPTESLVMALQGTEHDTGLNPQKLQEVNDYFAQIRKKYHRFESEFTGVDTRVHVFQVPGGMISNLANQLQERNALDRINEVYAEIPRVRKDLGYPPLVTPTSQIVGTQAVLNVLTGKRYDTITNEVKRYLQGGYGKAPAPIDAKLQKRAIGKEDIIDCRPADLLKPEFEHLRREIGHLALNDEDVLSYAMFPEVGKQFLELRSTGHLVPEPLEVASAAGSGVQKAPTEFNVALHGESYHVKVTGTSPKNESLRHFYFMVDGMPEEIVVETLDEIVLDGGTQGAVKSTIASKRRSPA
;
A
#
# COMPACT_ATOMS: atom_id res chain seq x y z
N MET A 1 -9.55 11.18 33.80
CA MET A 1 -8.46 10.29 33.32
C MET A 1 -8.07 10.74 31.92
N GLN A 2 -6.77 10.81 31.63
CA GLN A 2 -6.25 11.23 30.33
C GLN A 2 -6.05 10.00 29.43
N LYS A 3 -7.15 9.30 29.16
CA LYS A 3 -7.18 8.01 28.45
C LYS A 3 -6.51 8.12 27.07
N VAL A 4 -5.66 7.15 26.74
CA VAL A 4 -5.13 6.97 25.39
C VAL A 4 -6.07 6.08 24.57
N HIS A 5 -6.32 6.51 23.34
CA HIS A 5 -7.17 5.90 22.34
C HIS A 5 -6.31 5.28 21.25
N ILE A 6 -6.66 4.07 20.82
CA ILE A 6 -5.90 3.32 19.82
C ILE A 6 -6.71 3.20 18.54
N THR A 7 -6.06 3.51 17.42
CA THR A 7 -6.47 3.07 16.08
C THR A 7 -5.64 1.86 15.69
N ASP A 8 -6.26 0.72 15.44
CA ASP A 8 -5.54 -0.43 14.91
C ASP A 8 -5.59 -0.44 13.37
N VAL A 9 -4.44 -0.68 12.76
CA VAL A 9 -4.23 -0.63 11.30
C VAL A 9 -4.09 -2.02 10.67
N ILE A 10 -4.42 -3.09 11.40
CA ILE A 10 -4.31 -4.49 10.94
C ILE A 10 -5.01 -4.74 9.60
N LEU A 11 -6.15 -4.09 9.35
CA LEU A 11 -6.96 -4.27 8.14
C LEU A 11 -6.49 -3.41 6.95
N ARG A 12 -5.49 -2.53 7.12
CA ARG A 12 -4.98 -1.63 6.07
C ARG A 12 -3.46 -1.49 6.07
N ASP A 13 -2.88 -0.63 6.92
CA ASP A 13 -1.46 -0.28 6.78
C ASP A 13 -0.51 -1.42 7.14
N ALA A 14 -0.89 -2.29 8.08
CA ALA A 14 -0.04 -3.39 8.53
C ALA A 14 0.28 -4.35 7.38
N HIS A 15 -0.75 -4.87 6.70
CA HIS A 15 -0.56 -5.76 5.56
C HIS A 15 -0.09 -5.04 4.30
N GLN A 16 -0.41 -3.75 4.13
CA GLN A 16 0.18 -2.92 3.09
C GLN A 16 1.70 -2.84 3.24
N SER A 17 2.19 -2.75 4.48
CA SER A 17 3.61 -2.59 4.80
C SER A 17 4.40 -3.91 4.79
N LEU A 18 3.76 -5.02 5.18
CA LEU A 18 4.45 -6.30 5.41
C LEU A 18 4.29 -7.29 4.26
N ILE A 19 3.14 -7.32 3.60
CA ILE A 19 2.80 -8.34 2.58
C ILE A 19 2.27 -7.72 1.29
N ALA A 20 2.74 -6.53 0.94
CA ALA A 20 2.36 -5.84 -0.29
C ALA A 20 0.84 -5.70 -0.49
N THR A 21 0.08 -5.46 0.58
CA THR A 21 -1.38 -5.21 0.53
C THR A 21 -2.20 -6.42 0.06
N ARG A 22 -1.75 -7.65 0.33
CA ARG A 22 -2.39 -8.87 -0.19
C ARG A 22 -3.44 -9.52 0.69
N MET A 23 -3.70 -8.99 1.89
CA MET A 23 -4.73 -9.56 2.76
C MET A 23 -6.11 -9.46 2.08
N ARG A 24 -6.77 -10.61 1.93
CA ARG A 24 -8.08 -10.76 1.28
C ARG A 24 -9.23 -10.52 2.25
N THR A 25 -10.39 -10.11 1.72
CA THR A 25 -11.59 -9.85 2.53
C THR A 25 -12.03 -11.10 3.30
N GLU A 26 -11.91 -12.28 2.71
CA GLU A 26 -12.27 -13.57 3.32
C GLU A 26 -11.50 -13.87 4.62
N ASP A 27 -10.29 -13.34 4.77
CA ASP A 27 -9.45 -13.49 5.98
C ASP A 27 -9.63 -12.35 6.99
N MET A 28 -10.37 -11.30 6.62
CA MET A 28 -10.68 -10.19 7.53
C MET A 28 -11.99 -10.43 8.29
N LEU A 29 -13.01 -10.93 7.58
CA LEU A 29 -14.37 -11.05 8.12
C LEU A 29 -14.48 -11.94 9.37
N PRO A 30 -13.82 -13.10 9.48
CA PRO A 30 -13.93 -13.94 10.66
C PRO A 30 -13.40 -13.26 11.94
N ALA A 31 -12.44 -12.34 11.81
CA ALA A 31 -11.89 -11.58 12.95
C ALA A 31 -12.72 -10.36 13.35
N CYS A 32 -13.68 -9.92 12.53
CA CYS A 32 -14.36 -8.64 12.75
C CYS A 32 -15.08 -8.58 14.09
N SER A 33 -15.78 -9.64 14.51
CA SER A 33 -16.45 -9.66 15.82
C SER A 33 -15.48 -9.54 17.00
N MET A 34 -14.29 -10.14 16.90
CA MET A 34 -13.25 -9.99 17.92
C MET A 34 -12.72 -8.55 17.94
N LEU A 35 -12.38 -8.01 16.77
CA LEU A 35 -11.90 -6.64 16.60
C LEU A 35 -12.90 -5.61 17.14
N ASP A 36 -14.18 -5.75 16.81
CA ASP A 36 -15.25 -4.82 17.20
C ASP A 36 -15.51 -4.82 18.71
N SER A 37 -15.12 -5.89 19.41
CA SER A 37 -15.31 -6.05 20.85
C SER A 37 -14.19 -5.45 21.72
N ILE A 38 -13.10 -4.95 21.10
CA ILE A 38 -11.91 -4.48 21.81
C ILE A 38 -12.13 -3.09 22.40
N GLY A 39 -12.81 -2.20 21.68
CA GLY A 39 -12.99 -0.80 22.05
C GLY A 39 -11.95 0.14 21.46
N TYR A 40 -11.47 -0.14 20.24
CA TYR A 40 -10.66 0.78 19.46
C TYR A 40 -11.38 2.10 19.18
N TRP A 41 -10.62 3.19 19.03
CA TRP A 41 -11.16 4.46 18.57
C TRP A 41 -11.59 4.39 17.10
N SER A 42 -10.79 3.70 16.29
CA SER A 42 -11.17 3.33 14.92
C SER A 42 -10.40 2.10 14.46
N LEU A 43 -10.89 1.46 13.41
CA LEU A 43 -10.14 0.47 12.63
C LEU A 43 -9.81 1.07 11.27
N GLU A 44 -8.52 1.20 10.96
CA GLU A 44 -8.13 1.59 9.63
C GLU A 44 -8.18 0.39 8.69
N CYS A 45 -9.14 0.40 7.77
CA CYS A 45 -9.51 -0.80 6.99
C CYS A 45 -9.67 -0.55 5.50
N TRP A 46 -9.47 0.69 5.04
CA TRP A 46 -9.72 1.06 3.65
C TRP A 46 -8.86 2.23 3.17
N GLY A 47 -8.87 2.49 1.86
CA GLY A 47 -8.00 3.50 1.26
C GLY A 47 -6.53 3.08 1.19
N GLY A 48 -5.62 4.05 1.05
CA GLY A 48 -4.22 3.74 0.76
C GLY A 48 -4.07 2.93 -0.53
N ALA A 49 -3.35 1.81 -0.48
CA ALA A 49 -3.15 0.94 -1.64
C ALA A 49 -4.20 -0.18 -1.77
N THR A 50 -5.11 -0.35 -0.81
CA THR A 50 -6.04 -1.50 -0.81
C THR A 50 -6.98 -1.46 -2.00
N PHE A 51 -7.42 -0.27 -2.43
CA PHE A 51 -8.34 -0.14 -3.57
C PHE A 51 -7.72 -0.64 -4.88
N ASP A 52 -6.48 -0.24 -5.20
CA ASP A 52 -5.76 -0.77 -6.38
C ASP A 52 -5.51 -2.28 -6.21
N ALA A 53 -5.05 -2.72 -5.02
CA ALA A 53 -4.71 -4.12 -4.80
C ALA A 53 -5.91 -5.07 -4.92
N CYS A 54 -7.07 -4.66 -4.41
CA CYS A 54 -8.35 -5.36 -4.53
C CYS A 54 -8.69 -5.62 -6.01
N LEU A 55 -8.68 -4.57 -6.84
CA LEU A 55 -9.00 -4.68 -8.26
C LEU A 55 -7.93 -5.41 -9.08
N ARG A 56 -6.66 -5.10 -8.82
CA ARG A 56 -5.53 -5.54 -9.65
C ARG A 56 -5.14 -6.98 -9.38
N PHE A 57 -4.99 -7.36 -8.12
CA PHE A 57 -4.36 -8.62 -7.71
C PHE A 57 -5.37 -9.58 -7.08
N LEU A 58 -6.19 -9.08 -6.16
CA LEU A 58 -7.11 -9.91 -5.39
C LEU A 58 -8.41 -10.22 -6.14
N LYS A 59 -8.68 -9.50 -7.24
CA LYS A 59 -9.92 -9.62 -8.03
C LYS A 59 -11.18 -9.61 -7.18
N GLU A 60 -11.22 -8.73 -6.20
CA GLU A 60 -12.39 -8.45 -5.37
C GLU A 60 -12.73 -6.95 -5.44
N ASP A 61 -14.02 -6.65 -5.31
CA ASP A 61 -14.51 -5.29 -5.35
C ASP A 61 -14.19 -4.58 -4.02
N PRO A 62 -13.41 -3.49 -4.01
CA PRO A 62 -13.09 -2.79 -2.78
C PRO A 62 -14.36 -2.21 -2.13
N TRP A 63 -15.39 -1.82 -2.89
CA TRP A 63 -16.64 -1.29 -2.33
C TRP A 63 -17.40 -2.38 -1.58
N GLU A 64 -17.46 -3.60 -2.12
CA GLU A 64 -18.00 -4.74 -1.39
C GLU A 64 -17.21 -5.04 -0.12
N ARG A 65 -15.88 -4.93 -0.15
CA ARG A 65 -15.04 -5.06 1.06
C ARG A 65 -15.49 -4.06 2.12
N LEU A 66 -15.65 -2.79 1.77
CA LEU A 66 -16.08 -1.75 2.72
C LEU A 66 -17.44 -2.10 3.32
N SER A 67 -18.44 -2.42 2.49
CA SER A 67 -19.80 -2.70 2.97
C SER A 67 -19.88 -3.96 3.83
N LYS A 68 -19.13 -5.01 3.49
CA LYS A 68 -19.03 -6.24 4.30
C LYS A 68 -18.32 -5.97 5.64
N LEU A 69 -17.24 -5.19 5.63
CA LEU A 69 -16.56 -4.78 6.86
C LEU A 69 -17.47 -3.92 7.74
N LYS A 70 -18.20 -2.95 7.18
CA LYS A 70 -19.13 -2.14 7.98
C LYS A 70 -20.22 -2.98 8.62
N ALA A 71 -20.78 -3.94 7.89
CA ALA A 71 -21.78 -4.86 8.44
C ALA A 71 -21.21 -5.73 9.57
N ALA A 72 -19.93 -6.12 9.49
CA ALA A 72 -19.26 -6.96 10.48
C ALA A 72 -18.63 -6.18 11.65
N LEU A 73 -18.47 -4.86 11.53
CA LEU A 73 -17.90 -3.93 12.52
C LEU A 73 -18.89 -2.80 12.86
N PRO A 74 -20.06 -3.11 13.44
CA PRO A 74 -21.09 -2.09 13.68
C PRO A 74 -20.72 -1.07 14.76
N ASN A 75 -19.87 -1.42 15.73
CA ASN A 75 -19.59 -0.56 16.89
C ASN A 75 -18.36 0.33 16.71
N THR A 76 -17.35 -0.15 15.97
CA THR A 76 -16.08 0.53 15.79
C THR A 76 -16.10 1.42 14.55
N PRO A 77 -15.76 2.72 14.66
CA PRO A 77 -15.64 3.60 13.50
C PRO A 77 -14.63 3.07 12.48
N LEU A 78 -15.02 3.06 11.20
CA LEU A 78 -14.12 2.70 10.11
C LEU A 78 -13.32 3.93 9.65
N GLN A 79 -12.00 3.76 9.54
CA GLN A 79 -11.08 4.78 9.06
C GLN A 79 -10.47 4.41 7.71
N MET A 80 -10.29 5.40 6.85
CA MET A 80 -9.51 5.29 5.62
C MET A 80 -8.39 6.33 5.51
N LEU A 81 -7.39 5.98 4.72
CA LEU A 81 -6.37 6.91 4.24
C LEU A 81 -6.74 7.43 2.84
N LEU A 82 -6.94 8.74 2.69
CA LEU A 82 -7.32 9.41 1.44
C LEU A 82 -6.30 10.49 1.05
N ARG A 83 -5.87 10.49 -0.22
CA ARG A 83 -4.83 11.39 -0.74
C ARG A 83 -5.38 12.72 -1.26
N GLY A 84 -6.23 13.41 -0.49
CA GLY A 84 -6.82 14.69 -0.91
C GLY A 84 -7.38 14.63 -2.35
N GLN A 85 -6.92 15.55 -3.20
CA GLN A 85 -7.30 15.62 -4.62
C GLN A 85 -6.89 14.40 -5.46
N ASN A 86 -5.90 13.61 -5.02
CA ASN A 86 -5.51 12.35 -5.67
C ASN A 86 -6.41 11.17 -5.31
N LEU A 87 -7.27 11.30 -4.30
CA LEU A 87 -8.12 10.21 -3.78
C LEU A 87 -7.29 8.95 -3.48
N LEU A 88 -7.49 7.87 -4.25
CA LEU A 88 -6.74 6.63 -4.15
C LEU A 88 -5.89 6.36 -5.40
N GLY A 89 -5.95 7.25 -6.40
CA GLY A 89 -5.23 7.14 -7.66
C GLY A 89 -3.86 7.83 -7.66
N TYR A 90 -3.39 8.15 -8.86
CA TYR A 90 -2.04 8.66 -9.14
C TYR A 90 -1.99 10.07 -9.76
N ARG A 91 -3.14 10.70 -10.01
CA ARG A 91 -3.28 12.08 -10.53
C ARG A 91 -4.26 12.88 -9.68
N HIS A 92 -4.31 14.20 -9.84
CA HIS A 92 -5.42 14.99 -9.31
C HIS A 92 -6.69 14.70 -10.13
N TYR A 93 -7.80 14.62 -9.41
CA TYR A 93 -9.14 14.49 -9.97
C TYR A 93 -9.88 15.82 -9.90
N SER A 94 -10.85 15.99 -10.78
CA SER A 94 -11.81 17.10 -10.72
C SER A 94 -12.63 17.05 -9.43
N ASP A 95 -13.11 18.21 -8.98
CA ASP A 95 -13.79 18.32 -7.68
C ASP A 95 -15.09 17.50 -7.58
N ASP A 96 -15.82 17.33 -8.69
CA ASP A 96 -17.02 16.49 -8.74
C ASP A 96 -16.70 15.00 -8.51
N VAL A 97 -15.57 14.51 -9.03
CA VAL A 97 -15.12 13.14 -8.74
C VAL A 97 -14.70 12.99 -7.28
N VAL A 98 -14.00 13.97 -6.71
CA VAL A 98 -13.62 13.94 -5.28
C VAL A 98 -14.86 13.91 -4.39
N ARG A 99 -15.83 14.78 -4.64
CA ARG A 99 -17.08 14.81 -3.88
C ARG A 99 -17.89 13.53 -4.04
N ALA A 100 -18.02 13.01 -5.26
CA ALA A 100 -18.70 11.75 -5.53
C ALA A 100 -18.04 10.57 -4.79
N PHE A 101 -16.70 10.50 -4.81
CA PHE A 101 -15.95 9.44 -4.14
C PHE A 101 -16.17 9.47 -2.62
N VAL A 102 -15.97 10.63 -1.99
CA VAL A 102 -16.11 10.78 -0.53
C VAL A 102 -17.55 10.50 -0.09
N LYS A 103 -18.54 11.00 -0.83
CA LYS A 103 -19.96 10.74 -0.56
C LYS A 103 -20.27 9.24 -0.65
N GLN A 104 -19.77 8.54 -1.67
CA GLN A 104 -20.00 7.11 -1.83
C GLN A 104 -19.31 6.28 -0.73
N ALA A 105 -18.08 6.65 -0.34
CA ALA A 105 -17.38 6.01 0.76
C ALA A 105 -18.12 6.21 2.10
N ALA A 106 -18.62 7.42 2.37
CA ALA A 106 -19.41 7.72 3.55
C ALA A 106 -20.72 6.92 3.59
N ALA A 107 -21.42 6.83 2.45
CA ALA A 107 -22.66 6.07 2.31
C ALA A 107 -22.47 4.56 2.56
N ASN A 108 -21.31 4.01 2.19
CA ASN A 108 -20.95 2.61 2.45
C ASN A 108 -20.39 2.33 3.85
N GLY A 109 -20.33 3.35 4.72
CA GLY A 109 -20.00 3.16 6.13
C GLY A 109 -18.62 3.66 6.55
N MET A 110 -17.92 4.43 5.72
CA MET A 110 -16.71 5.13 6.16
C MET A 110 -17.06 6.22 7.19
N ASP A 111 -16.35 6.25 8.31
CA ASP A 111 -16.63 7.17 9.41
C ASP A 111 -15.54 8.23 9.58
N VAL A 112 -14.27 7.85 9.38
CA VAL A 112 -13.10 8.73 9.52
C VAL A 112 -12.31 8.79 8.23
N PHE A 113 -12.14 9.99 7.70
CA PHE A 113 -11.31 10.27 6.53
C PHE A 113 -9.99 10.92 6.97
N ARG A 114 -8.89 10.16 6.98
CA ARG A 114 -7.55 10.71 7.14
C ARG A 114 -7.07 11.25 5.81
N ILE A 115 -7.07 12.58 5.67
CA ILE A 115 -6.88 13.29 4.40
C ILE A 115 -5.50 13.95 4.39
N PHE A 116 -4.64 13.53 3.45
CA PHE A 116 -3.26 14.02 3.32
C PHE A 116 -2.91 14.39 1.87
N ASP A 117 -1.88 15.21 1.71
CA ASP A 117 -1.29 15.60 0.42
C ASP A 117 0.22 15.36 0.50
N ALA A 118 0.80 14.81 -0.57
CA ALA A 118 2.20 14.39 -0.56
C ALA A 118 3.20 15.55 -0.40
N LEU A 119 2.80 16.78 -0.72
CA LEU A 119 3.60 18.00 -0.59
C LEU A 119 3.26 18.82 0.65
N ASN A 120 2.28 18.37 1.46
CA ASN A 120 1.61 19.19 2.46
C ASN A 120 0.98 20.47 1.86
N ASP A 121 0.58 20.45 0.58
CA ASP A 121 -0.13 21.56 -0.03
C ASP A 121 -1.61 21.53 0.37
N VAL A 122 -1.95 22.31 1.40
CA VAL A 122 -3.30 22.35 2.01
C VAL A 122 -4.39 22.67 0.99
N ARG A 123 -4.07 23.35 -0.12
CA ARG A 123 -5.01 23.65 -1.20
C ARG A 123 -5.59 22.38 -1.82
N ASN A 124 -4.80 21.31 -1.92
CA ASN A 124 -5.21 20.02 -2.47
C ASN A 124 -6.10 19.19 -1.51
N LEU A 125 -6.23 19.62 -0.26
CA LEU A 125 -7.03 18.91 0.76
C LEU A 125 -8.46 19.44 0.85
N LYS A 126 -8.66 20.70 0.46
CA LYS A 126 -9.89 21.46 0.67
C LYS A 126 -11.14 20.70 0.24
N THR A 127 -11.21 20.26 -1.02
CA THR A 127 -12.42 19.57 -1.55
C THR A 127 -12.74 18.29 -0.79
N ALA A 128 -11.72 17.50 -0.43
CA ALA A 128 -11.94 16.25 0.29
C ALA A 128 -12.39 16.49 1.74
N ILE A 129 -11.83 17.50 2.41
CA ILE A 129 -12.24 17.89 3.77
C ILE A 129 -13.69 18.38 3.74
N GLU A 130 -14.03 19.30 2.85
CA GLU A 130 -15.41 19.80 2.69
C GLU A 130 -16.39 18.66 2.40
N ALA A 131 -16.07 17.75 1.47
CA ALA A 131 -16.93 16.63 1.13
C ALA A 131 -17.16 15.65 2.32
N ALA A 132 -16.14 15.43 3.14
CA ALA A 132 -16.27 14.59 4.35
C ALA A 132 -17.18 15.25 5.39
N LYS A 133 -17.01 16.56 5.60
CA LYS A 133 -17.85 17.35 6.51
C LYS A 133 -19.30 17.45 6.04
N GLU A 134 -19.52 17.69 4.74
CA GLU A 134 -20.85 17.68 4.11
C GLU A 134 -21.55 16.33 4.24
N SER A 135 -20.78 15.23 4.26
CA SER A 135 -21.28 13.87 4.48
C SER A 135 -21.51 13.54 5.97
N GLY A 136 -21.27 14.49 6.88
CA GLY A 136 -21.41 14.30 8.32
C GLY A 136 -20.39 13.35 8.94
N LYS A 137 -19.21 13.23 8.32
CA LYS A 137 -18.12 12.31 8.73
C LYS A 137 -16.93 13.07 9.31
N HIS A 138 -16.05 12.35 10.01
CA HIS A 138 -14.88 12.93 10.67
C HIS A 138 -13.78 13.21 9.65
N ALA A 139 -13.44 14.49 9.47
CA ALA A 139 -12.34 14.92 8.61
C ALA A 139 -11.05 15.09 9.42
N GLN A 140 -10.09 14.18 9.24
CA GLN A 140 -8.80 14.24 9.90
C GLN A 140 -7.73 14.82 8.96
N GLY A 141 -7.38 16.08 9.17
CA GLY A 141 -6.35 16.78 8.41
C GLY A 141 -4.97 16.25 8.76
N THR A 142 -4.13 15.98 7.76
CA THR A 142 -2.87 15.24 7.98
C THR A 142 -1.64 16.04 7.58
N ILE A 143 -0.67 16.08 8.48
CA ILE A 143 0.68 16.59 8.27
C ILE A 143 1.59 15.40 7.94
N CYS A 144 2.10 15.34 6.71
CA CYS A 144 3.15 14.39 6.35
C CYS A 144 4.48 14.86 6.93
N TYR A 145 4.93 14.18 7.98
CA TYR A 145 6.18 14.52 8.67
C TYR A 145 7.40 14.16 7.81
N THR A 146 8.39 15.03 7.81
CA THR A 146 9.68 14.80 7.16
C THR A 146 10.76 15.69 7.75
N THR A 147 12.03 15.43 7.44
CA THR A 147 13.16 16.25 7.88
C THR A 147 13.94 16.79 6.69
N SER A 148 14.25 18.09 6.73
CA SER A 148 15.07 18.79 5.72
C SER A 148 15.42 20.19 6.23
N PRO A 149 16.26 20.98 5.53
CA PRO A 149 16.54 22.37 5.90
C PRO A 149 15.32 23.32 5.94
N VAL A 150 14.17 22.94 5.37
CA VAL A 150 12.95 23.78 5.33
C VAL A 150 11.82 23.26 6.21
N HIS A 151 11.98 22.10 6.85
CA HIS A 151 10.95 21.47 7.67
C HIS A 151 11.36 21.59 9.13
N ASP A 152 10.59 22.35 9.89
CA ASP A 152 10.76 22.56 11.34
C ASP A 152 9.40 22.57 12.05
N THR A 153 9.43 22.59 13.39
CA THR A 153 8.22 22.61 14.24
C THR A 153 7.27 23.74 13.84
N LYS A 154 7.80 24.93 13.55
CA LYS A 154 6.99 26.11 13.19
C LYS A 154 6.24 25.91 11.86
N SER A 155 6.90 25.31 10.88
CA SER A 155 6.29 24.99 9.58
C SER A 155 5.12 24.03 9.74
N PHE A 156 5.27 22.97 10.56
CA PHE A 156 4.20 22.01 10.83
C PHE A 156 3.05 22.61 11.65
N VAL A 157 3.36 23.48 12.61
CA VAL A 157 2.35 24.24 13.36
C VAL A 157 1.54 25.16 12.45
N THR A 158 2.16 25.76 11.43
CA THR A 158 1.45 26.58 10.43
C THR A 158 0.48 25.72 9.63
N LEU A 159 0.91 24.55 9.15
CA LEU A 159 0.03 23.59 8.47
C LEU A 159 -1.15 23.16 9.34
N ALA A 160 -0.93 22.95 10.64
CA ALA A 160 -2.00 22.58 11.57
C ALA A 160 -3.07 23.67 11.70
N LYS A 161 -2.66 24.95 11.73
CA LYS A 161 -3.59 26.08 11.73
C LYS A 161 -4.42 26.12 10.47
N ASP A 162 -3.77 26.01 9.31
CA ASP A 162 -4.44 26.02 8.01
C ASP A 162 -5.47 24.87 7.91
N LEU A 163 -5.12 23.67 8.41
CA LEU A 163 -6.03 22.52 8.47
C LEU A 163 -7.21 22.75 9.45
N ALA A 164 -6.95 23.36 10.61
CA ALA A 164 -8.01 23.69 11.56
C ALA A 164 -8.99 24.74 10.98
N GLU A 165 -8.47 25.74 10.25
CA GLU A 165 -9.28 26.74 9.56
C GLU A 165 -10.15 26.14 8.44
N LEU A 166 -9.72 25.04 7.83
CA LEU A 166 -10.54 24.27 6.88
C LEU A 166 -11.64 23.42 7.56
N GLY A 167 -11.74 23.43 8.89
CA GLY A 167 -12.80 22.75 9.64
C GLY A 167 -12.55 21.26 9.88
N CYS A 168 -11.28 20.83 9.92
CA CYS A 168 -10.92 19.48 10.36
C CYS A 168 -11.35 19.21 11.81
N ASP A 169 -11.73 17.96 12.08
CA ASP A 169 -12.16 17.48 13.39
C ASP A 169 -11.00 16.97 14.25
N SER A 170 -9.89 16.56 13.61
CA SER A 170 -8.63 16.27 14.29
C SER A 170 -7.43 16.42 13.35
N ILE A 171 -6.23 16.49 13.92
CA ILE A 171 -4.96 16.60 13.17
C ILE A 171 -4.15 15.33 13.34
N ALA A 172 -3.70 14.74 12.23
CA ALA A 172 -2.79 13.61 12.23
C ALA A 172 -1.36 14.02 11.87
N ILE A 173 -0.40 13.58 12.67
CA ILE A 173 1.01 13.56 12.29
C ILE A 173 1.26 12.20 11.62
N LYS A 174 1.49 12.20 10.31
CA LYS A 174 1.80 11.00 9.54
C LYS A 174 3.30 10.95 9.26
N ASP A 175 4.01 10.17 10.07
CA ASP A 175 5.40 9.79 9.86
C ASP A 175 5.51 8.48 9.07
N MET A 176 5.30 8.60 7.76
CA MET A 176 5.23 7.46 6.83
C MET A 176 6.53 6.66 6.68
N ALA A 177 7.67 7.25 7.07
CA ALA A 177 8.99 6.63 6.93
C ALA A 177 9.65 6.32 8.28
N GLY A 178 9.01 6.67 9.42
CA GLY A 178 9.60 6.47 10.75
C GLY A 178 10.81 7.38 11.00
N LEU A 179 10.69 8.67 10.65
CA LEU A 179 11.74 9.68 10.75
C LEU A 179 11.69 10.48 12.05
N LEU A 180 10.58 10.42 12.79
CA LEU A 180 10.46 11.07 14.09
C LEU A 180 11.51 10.50 15.05
N THR A 181 12.07 11.39 15.85
CA THR A 181 12.89 11.02 17.01
C THR A 181 12.13 11.37 18.27
N PRO A 182 12.32 10.66 19.39
CA PRO A 182 11.45 10.81 20.56
C PRO A 182 11.36 12.26 21.09
N TYR A 183 12.47 13.00 21.08
CA TYR A 183 12.49 14.40 21.51
C TYR A 183 11.82 15.35 20.50
N ALA A 184 12.05 15.15 19.19
CA ALA A 184 11.36 15.91 18.16
C ALA A 184 9.84 15.66 18.21
N THR A 185 9.41 14.44 18.51
CA THR A 185 8.01 14.09 18.70
C THR A 185 7.40 14.86 19.88
N SER A 186 8.08 14.89 21.03
CA SER A 186 7.61 15.62 22.21
C SER A 186 7.47 17.12 21.93
N GLU A 187 8.48 17.71 21.27
CA GLU A 187 8.47 19.13 20.89
C GLU A 187 7.31 19.45 19.94
N LEU A 188 7.17 18.66 18.86
CA LEU A 188 6.14 18.86 17.84
C LEU A 188 4.74 18.70 18.41
N VAL A 189 4.49 17.61 19.15
CA VAL A 189 3.17 17.35 19.74
C VAL A 189 2.79 18.47 20.69
N LYS A 190 3.69 18.90 21.57
CA LYS A 190 3.41 19.99 22.50
C LYS A 190 3.10 21.30 21.76
N ALA A 191 3.91 21.65 20.77
CA ALA A 191 3.68 22.87 19.99
C ALA A 191 2.35 22.85 19.22
N LEU A 192 1.93 21.68 18.72
CA LEU A 192 0.62 21.52 18.09
C LEU A 192 -0.53 21.69 19.09
N GLN A 193 -0.44 21.04 20.26
CA GLN A 193 -1.46 21.17 21.30
C GLN A 193 -1.61 22.58 21.85
N ASP A 194 -0.50 23.30 22.00
CA ASP A 194 -0.51 24.69 22.44
C ASP A 194 -1.12 25.63 21.38
N THR A 195 -1.27 25.16 20.13
CA THR A 195 -1.68 25.98 18.99
C THR A 195 -3.11 25.73 18.51
N VAL A 196 -3.51 24.46 18.37
CA VAL A 196 -4.82 24.10 17.82
C VAL A 196 -5.64 23.36 18.87
N ASP A 197 -6.91 23.75 19.03
CA ASP A 197 -7.87 23.09 19.92
C ASP A 197 -8.52 21.89 19.22
N LEU A 198 -7.68 21.01 18.67
CA LEU A 198 -8.09 19.79 17.97
C LEU A 198 -7.32 18.59 18.52
N PRO A 199 -7.93 17.40 18.61
CA PRO A 199 -7.21 16.18 18.97
C PRO A 199 -6.04 15.92 18.02
N ILE A 200 -4.88 15.58 18.59
CA ILE A 200 -3.71 15.16 17.83
C ILE A 200 -3.66 13.63 17.77
N HIS A 201 -3.44 13.10 16.57
CA HIS A 201 -3.25 11.69 16.27
C HIS A 201 -1.82 11.45 15.80
N LEU A 202 -1.15 10.43 16.33
CA LEU A 202 0.19 10.05 15.87
C LEU A 202 0.13 8.74 15.09
N HIS A 203 0.57 8.80 13.84
CA HIS A 203 0.81 7.67 12.97
C HIS A 203 2.30 7.60 12.63
N SER A 204 2.98 6.55 13.07
CA SER A 204 4.43 6.38 12.86
C SER A 204 4.78 4.95 12.53
N HIS A 205 5.55 4.74 11.47
CA HIS A 205 6.11 3.42 11.14
C HIS A 205 7.32 3.13 12.04
N ALA A 206 7.55 1.85 12.36
CA ALA A 206 8.57 1.36 13.28
C ALA A 206 9.93 1.08 12.60
N THR A 207 10.15 1.59 11.38
CA THR A 207 11.26 1.15 10.51
C THR A 207 12.62 1.47 11.11
N ALA A 208 12.76 2.64 11.72
CA ALA A 208 13.98 3.05 12.41
C ALA A 208 14.17 2.41 13.80
N GLY A 209 13.17 1.68 14.32
CA GLY A 209 13.15 1.17 15.70
C GLY A 209 12.96 2.26 16.76
N LEU A 210 12.40 3.43 16.38
CA LEU A 210 12.20 4.58 17.27
C LEU A 210 10.73 4.85 17.61
N ALA A 211 9.78 4.18 16.94
CA ALA A 211 8.38 4.58 16.96
C ALA A 211 7.71 4.37 18.32
N GLU A 212 8.02 3.29 19.04
CA GLU A 212 7.55 3.01 20.39
C GLU A 212 7.95 4.14 21.35
N MET A 213 9.22 4.56 21.30
CA MET A 213 9.73 5.68 22.10
C MET A 213 9.06 7.01 21.70
N CYS A 214 8.78 7.20 20.41
CA CYS A 214 8.05 8.37 19.92
C CYS A 214 6.61 8.38 20.41
N GLN A 215 5.91 7.25 20.41
CA GLN A 215 4.55 7.12 20.95
C GLN A 215 4.50 7.48 22.43
N LEU A 216 5.44 6.95 23.24
CA LEU A 216 5.52 7.29 24.65
C LEU A 216 5.75 8.80 24.85
N LYS A 217 6.70 9.39 24.12
CA LYS A 217 6.98 10.84 24.19
C LYS A 217 5.82 11.70 23.70
N ALA A 218 5.07 11.25 22.71
CA ALA A 218 3.85 11.91 22.26
C ALA A 218 2.77 11.89 23.34
N ILE A 219 2.57 10.75 24.00
CA ILE A 219 1.60 10.62 25.10
C ILE A 219 1.97 11.53 26.27
N GLU A 220 3.23 11.53 26.69
CA GLU A 220 3.74 12.43 27.73
C GLU A 220 3.58 13.91 27.34
N ALA A 221 3.70 14.24 26.05
CA ALA A 221 3.48 15.58 25.51
C ALA A 221 2.00 15.93 25.28
N GLY A 222 1.08 15.00 25.57
CA GLY A 222 -0.36 15.23 25.56
C GLY A 222 -1.14 14.58 24.41
N CYS A 223 -0.49 13.94 23.44
CA CYS A 223 -1.18 13.20 22.38
C CYS A 223 -2.01 12.06 22.96
N ARG A 224 -3.26 11.89 22.50
CA ARG A 224 -4.17 10.87 23.05
C ARG A 224 -4.62 9.84 22.04
N HIS A 225 -4.31 9.99 20.75
CA HIS A 225 -4.72 9.03 19.73
C HIS A 225 -3.48 8.49 19.03
N ILE A 226 -3.29 7.18 19.09
CA ILE A 226 -2.08 6.52 18.61
C ILE A 226 -2.48 5.39 17.66
N ASP A 227 -1.84 5.36 16.50
CA ASP A 227 -1.96 4.21 15.59
C ASP A 227 -0.99 3.10 15.99
N THR A 228 -1.49 1.87 16.05
CA THR A 228 -0.71 0.65 16.31
C THR A 228 -1.15 -0.47 15.36
N ALA A 229 -0.40 -1.57 15.37
CA ALA A 229 -0.79 -2.81 14.71
C ALA A 229 -0.70 -3.97 15.73
N LEU A 230 -1.59 -4.95 15.63
CA LEU A 230 -1.47 -6.20 16.40
C LEU A 230 -0.06 -6.79 16.26
N SER A 231 0.47 -7.34 17.35
CA SER A 231 1.89 -7.66 17.49
C SER A 231 2.44 -8.59 16.40
N SER A 232 1.64 -9.57 15.95
CA SER A 232 2.00 -10.49 14.86
C SER A 232 2.12 -9.83 13.49
N TRP A 233 1.69 -8.58 13.34
CA TRP A 233 1.78 -7.72 12.16
C TRP A 233 2.39 -6.35 12.47
N SER A 234 3.13 -6.26 13.57
CA SER A 234 3.80 -5.05 14.05
C SER A 234 5.29 -5.05 13.71
N GLY A 235 5.95 -3.94 14.04
CA GLY A 235 7.40 -3.77 13.92
C GLY A 235 7.87 -3.49 12.50
N GLY A 236 9.13 -3.09 12.40
CA GLY A 236 9.78 -2.95 11.10
C GLY A 236 9.09 -1.93 10.19
N THR A 237 8.71 -2.31 8.98
CA THR A 237 7.97 -1.42 8.08
C THR A 237 6.52 -1.16 8.51
N SER A 238 5.99 -1.91 9.49
CA SER A 238 4.65 -1.69 10.06
C SER A 238 4.69 -0.68 11.22
N HIS A 239 3.74 -0.77 12.14
CA HIS A 239 3.60 0.10 13.32
C HIS A 239 4.04 -0.60 14.60
N PRO A 240 4.25 0.16 15.69
CA PRO A 240 4.42 -0.40 17.02
C PRO A 240 3.29 -1.37 17.43
N PRO A 241 3.61 -2.42 18.22
CA PRO A 241 2.63 -3.41 18.68
C PRO A 241 1.57 -2.81 19.60
N THR A 242 0.29 -3.05 19.27
CA THR A 242 -0.88 -2.66 20.06
C THR A 242 -0.78 -3.14 21.51
N GLU A 243 -0.46 -4.43 21.69
CA GLU A 243 -0.41 -5.11 22.97
C GLU A 243 0.67 -4.52 23.88
N SER A 244 1.85 -4.25 23.34
CA SER A 244 2.95 -3.69 24.13
C SER A 244 2.63 -2.27 24.61
N LEU A 245 1.99 -1.44 23.80
CA LEU A 245 1.58 -0.10 24.23
C LEU A 245 0.50 -0.18 25.32
N VAL A 246 -0.49 -1.07 25.15
CA VAL A 246 -1.53 -1.30 26.17
C VAL A 246 -0.91 -1.74 27.50
N MET A 247 0.01 -2.71 27.48
CA MET A 247 0.72 -3.17 28.68
C MET A 247 1.58 -2.05 29.31
N ALA A 248 2.25 -1.24 28.49
CA ALA A 248 3.10 -0.15 28.97
C ALA A 248 2.32 0.96 29.70
N LEU A 249 1.05 1.17 29.32
CA LEU A 249 0.20 2.21 29.91
C LEU A 249 -0.72 1.68 31.02
N GLN A 250 -0.79 0.36 31.23
CA GLN A 250 -1.70 -0.25 32.19
C GLN A 250 -1.41 0.24 33.63
N GLY A 251 -2.45 0.69 34.33
CA GLY A 251 -2.35 1.23 35.69
C GLY A 251 -1.79 2.65 35.78
N THR A 252 -1.41 3.27 34.66
CA THR A 252 -0.99 4.68 34.61
C THR A 252 -2.18 5.62 34.44
N GLU A 253 -1.97 6.94 34.49
CA GLU A 253 -3.03 7.92 34.19
C GLU A 253 -3.48 7.93 32.72
N HIS A 254 -2.69 7.28 31.86
CA HIS A 254 -2.88 7.15 30.41
C HIS A 254 -3.43 5.79 29.99
N ASP A 255 -3.84 4.95 30.95
CA ASP A 255 -4.38 3.61 30.69
C ASP A 255 -5.46 3.62 29.59
N THR A 256 -5.32 2.71 28.63
CA THR A 256 -6.20 2.57 27.47
C THR A 256 -7.52 1.88 27.81
N GLY A 257 -7.58 1.16 28.93
CA GLY A 257 -8.70 0.32 29.34
C GLY A 257 -9.01 -0.84 28.39
N LEU A 258 -8.13 -1.13 27.42
CA LEU A 258 -8.30 -2.26 26.51
C LEU A 258 -7.95 -3.57 27.22
N ASN A 259 -8.67 -4.64 26.89
CA ASN A 259 -8.44 -5.95 27.51
C ASN A 259 -7.29 -6.70 26.81
N PRO A 260 -6.15 -6.96 27.50
CA PRO A 260 -5.01 -7.66 26.90
C PRO A 260 -5.33 -9.08 26.41
N GLN A 261 -6.24 -9.79 27.08
CA GLN A 261 -6.65 -11.14 26.69
C GLN A 261 -7.34 -11.13 25.32
N LYS A 262 -8.29 -10.21 25.12
CA LYS A 262 -8.99 -10.06 23.83
C LYS A 262 -8.03 -9.68 22.70
N LEU A 263 -7.05 -8.82 23.01
CA LEU A 263 -6.00 -8.45 22.06
C LEU A 263 -5.16 -9.65 21.63
N GLN A 264 -4.78 -10.50 22.59
CA GLN A 264 -4.02 -11.72 22.29
C GLN A 264 -4.84 -12.70 21.42
N GLU A 265 -6.12 -12.89 21.72
CA GLU A 265 -7.00 -13.79 20.95
C GLU A 265 -7.10 -13.38 19.47
N VAL A 266 -7.31 -12.09 19.19
CA VAL A 266 -7.35 -11.61 17.80
C VAL A 266 -5.98 -11.64 17.14
N ASN A 267 -4.92 -11.38 17.91
CA ASN A 267 -3.55 -11.46 17.41
C ASN A 267 -3.16 -12.89 17.02
N ASP A 268 -3.57 -13.90 17.79
CA ASP A 268 -3.33 -15.32 17.49
C ASP A 268 -4.02 -15.72 16.18
N TYR A 269 -5.23 -15.23 15.93
CA TYR A 269 -5.92 -15.41 14.64
C TYR A 269 -5.09 -14.83 13.50
N PHE A 270 -4.69 -13.57 13.60
CA PHE A 270 -3.94 -12.90 12.54
C PHE A 270 -2.53 -13.48 12.35
N ALA A 271 -1.91 -14.03 13.39
CA ALA A 271 -0.66 -14.77 13.30
C ALA A 271 -0.79 -16.04 12.44
N GLN A 272 -1.93 -16.75 12.51
CA GLN A 272 -2.20 -17.87 11.61
C GLN A 272 -2.47 -17.41 10.19
N ILE A 273 -3.25 -16.34 10.01
CA ILE A 273 -3.55 -15.78 8.68
C ILE A 273 -2.27 -15.36 7.96
N ARG A 274 -1.32 -14.73 8.65
CA ARG A 274 -0.05 -14.25 8.05
C ARG A 274 0.70 -15.35 7.31
N LYS A 275 0.68 -16.59 7.83
CA LYS A 275 1.35 -17.75 7.21
C LYS A 275 0.86 -18.04 5.78
N LYS A 276 -0.42 -17.75 5.47
CA LYS A 276 -0.99 -17.91 4.12
C LYS A 276 -0.33 -16.99 3.08
N TYR A 277 0.24 -15.88 3.54
CA TYR A 277 0.79 -14.82 2.70
C TYR A 277 2.32 -14.82 2.65
N HIS A 278 2.97 -15.90 3.07
CA HIS A 278 4.43 -15.99 3.22
C HIS A 278 5.22 -15.56 1.97
N ARG A 279 4.71 -15.85 0.76
CA ARG A 279 5.33 -15.44 -0.51
C ARG A 279 5.50 -13.92 -0.65
N PHE A 280 4.65 -13.14 0.01
CA PHE A 280 4.65 -11.69 -0.10
C PHE A 280 5.46 -11.00 1.00
N GLU A 281 6.00 -11.77 1.96
CA GLU A 281 6.92 -11.23 2.97
C GLU A 281 8.16 -10.65 2.30
N SER A 282 8.66 -9.54 2.84
CA SER A 282 9.89 -8.92 2.38
C SER A 282 11.02 -9.13 3.39
N GLU A 283 12.20 -9.50 2.90
CA GLU A 283 13.43 -9.58 3.70
C GLU A 283 13.84 -8.22 4.30
N PHE A 284 13.29 -7.12 3.80
CA PHE A 284 13.54 -5.75 4.27
C PHE A 284 12.53 -5.26 5.31
N THR A 285 11.77 -6.16 5.93
CA THR A 285 10.77 -5.83 6.96
C THR A 285 11.37 -5.63 8.36
N GLY A 286 12.67 -5.85 8.57
CA GLY A 286 13.33 -5.61 9.86
C GLY A 286 13.53 -4.13 10.20
N VAL A 287 14.30 -3.87 11.27
CA VAL A 287 14.75 -2.51 11.60
C VAL A 287 15.80 -2.05 10.59
N ASP A 288 15.59 -0.90 9.98
CA ASP A 288 16.52 -0.25 9.06
C ASP A 288 16.71 1.23 9.41
N THR A 289 17.78 1.52 10.16
CA THR A 289 18.12 2.89 10.59
C THR A 289 18.60 3.78 9.43
N ARG A 290 18.94 3.20 8.27
CA ARG A 290 19.36 3.96 7.08
C ARG A 290 18.20 4.80 6.52
N VAL A 291 16.96 4.55 6.95
CA VAL A 291 15.79 5.36 6.60
C VAL A 291 15.96 6.84 6.97
N HIS A 292 16.72 7.18 8.01
CA HIS A 292 17.03 8.59 8.32
C HIS A 292 17.95 9.26 7.27
N VAL A 293 18.70 8.47 6.50
CA VAL A 293 19.60 8.98 5.45
C VAL A 293 18.84 9.20 4.15
N PHE A 294 18.18 8.17 3.62
CA PHE A 294 17.51 8.25 2.32
C PHE A 294 16.03 8.68 2.41
N GLN A 295 15.41 8.61 3.59
CA GLN A 295 14.03 9.04 3.90
C GLN A 295 12.92 8.41 3.06
N VAL A 296 13.18 7.22 2.51
CA VAL A 296 12.29 6.48 1.62
C VAL A 296 11.58 5.41 2.45
N PRO A 297 10.25 5.32 2.44
CA PRO A 297 9.54 4.25 3.14
C PRO A 297 9.99 2.86 2.68
N GLY A 298 10.02 1.88 3.59
CA GLY A 298 10.62 0.56 3.33
C GLY A 298 10.04 -0.17 2.10
N GLY A 299 8.73 -0.13 1.89
CA GLY A 299 8.09 -0.74 0.71
C GLY A 299 8.50 -0.14 -0.63
N MET A 300 9.09 1.06 -0.65
CA MET A 300 9.65 1.63 -1.86
C MET A 300 11.11 1.20 -2.08
N ILE A 301 11.87 0.90 -1.03
CA ILE A 301 13.25 0.40 -1.16
C ILE A 301 13.26 -0.94 -1.89
N SER A 302 12.38 -1.87 -1.50
CA SER A 302 12.24 -3.16 -2.17
C SER A 302 11.87 -2.99 -3.65
N ASN A 303 10.98 -2.06 -3.99
CA ASN A 303 10.66 -1.74 -5.37
C ASN A 303 11.86 -1.19 -6.16
N LEU A 304 12.67 -0.30 -5.56
CA LEU A 304 13.89 0.21 -6.20
C LEU A 304 14.93 -0.89 -6.42
N ALA A 305 15.09 -1.79 -5.43
CA ALA A 305 15.99 -2.94 -5.55
C ALA A 305 15.57 -3.87 -6.69
N ASN A 306 14.28 -4.17 -6.81
CA ASN A 306 13.74 -4.97 -7.92
C ASN A 306 13.99 -4.29 -9.28
N GLN A 307 13.77 -2.98 -9.41
CA GLN A 307 14.05 -2.24 -10.65
C GLN A 307 15.53 -2.30 -11.07
N LEU A 308 16.45 -2.28 -10.10
CA LEU A 308 17.88 -2.46 -10.36
C LEU A 308 18.21 -3.90 -10.74
N GLN A 309 17.61 -4.88 -10.06
CA GLN A 309 17.82 -6.30 -10.32
C GLN A 309 17.37 -6.69 -11.73
N GLU A 310 16.21 -6.23 -12.19
CA GLU A 310 15.72 -6.41 -13.57
C GLU A 310 16.69 -5.89 -14.63
N ARG A 311 17.56 -4.94 -14.26
CA ARG A 311 18.59 -4.35 -15.12
C ARG A 311 20.00 -4.83 -14.82
N ASN A 312 20.14 -5.89 -14.01
CA ASN A 312 21.44 -6.44 -13.58
C ASN A 312 22.37 -5.39 -12.95
N ALA A 313 21.81 -4.46 -12.16
CA ALA A 313 22.52 -3.32 -11.57
C ALA A 313 22.30 -3.19 -10.05
N LEU A 314 21.96 -4.30 -9.38
CA LEU A 314 21.67 -4.31 -7.93
C LEU A 314 22.87 -3.88 -7.08
N ASP A 315 24.09 -4.15 -7.56
CA ASP A 315 25.36 -3.71 -6.97
C ASP A 315 25.47 -2.18 -6.83
N ARG A 316 24.66 -1.43 -7.60
CA ARG A 316 24.64 0.04 -7.62
C ARG A 316 23.61 0.67 -6.68
N ILE A 317 22.94 -0.12 -5.84
CA ILE A 317 21.90 0.38 -4.91
C ILE A 317 22.41 1.49 -3.97
N ASN A 318 23.67 1.40 -3.52
CA ASN A 318 24.26 2.44 -2.67
C ASN A 318 24.44 3.78 -3.39
N GLU A 319 24.70 3.77 -4.70
CA GLU A 319 24.72 4.99 -5.51
C GLU A 319 23.32 5.62 -5.57
N VAL A 320 22.28 4.79 -5.69
CA VAL A 320 20.88 5.24 -5.68
C VAL A 320 20.52 5.88 -4.34
N TYR A 321 20.89 5.27 -3.22
CA TYR A 321 20.68 5.86 -1.89
C TYR A 321 21.37 7.21 -1.73
N ALA A 322 22.56 7.39 -2.31
CA ALA A 322 23.26 8.66 -2.28
C ALA A 322 22.66 9.71 -3.23
N GLU A 323 21.97 9.29 -4.28
CA GLU A 323 21.36 10.16 -5.30
C GLU A 323 19.96 10.64 -4.90
N ILE A 324 19.18 9.83 -4.18
CA ILE A 324 17.83 10.19 -3.71
C ILE A 324 17.78 11.54 -2.97
N PRO A 325 18.62 11.82 -1.94
CA PRO A 325 18.61 13.11 -1.26
C PRO A 325 18.96 14.29 -2.16
N ARG A 326 19.75 14.07 -3.22
CA ARG A 326 20.13 15.12 -4.19
C ARG A 326 18.96 15.43 -5.11
N VAL A 327 18.29 14.40 -5.64
CA VAL A 327 17.08 14.60 -6.44
C VAL A 327 16.00 15.28 -5.61
N ARG A 328 15.79 14.82 -4.38
CA ARG A 328 14.84 15.44 -3.44
C ARG A 328 15.15 16.92 -3.20
N LYS A 329 16.43 17.28 -3.01
CA LYS A 329 16.85 18.69 -2.87
C LYS A 329 16.52 19.50 -4.12
N ASP A 330 16.84 18.99 -5.30
CA ASP A 330 16.59 19.68 -6.57
C ASP A 330 15.09 19.88 -6.84
N LEU A 331 14.25 19.01 -6.29
CA LEU A 331 12.78 19.11 -6.34
C LEU A 331 12.19 19.93 -5.17
N GLY A 332 12.99 20.65 -4.39
CA GLY A 332 12.47 21.53 -3.33
C GLY A 332 12.03 20.80 -2.06
N TYR A 333 12.72 19.71 -1.71
CA TYR A 333 12.54 18.95 -0.47
C TYR A 333 11.13 18.38 -0.22
N PRO A 334 10.42 17.78 -1.19
CA PRO A 334 9.11 17.18 -0.91
C PRO A 334 9.23 16.09 0.18
N PRO A 335 8.23 15.92 1.06
CA PRO A 335 8.06 14.68 1.81
C PRO A 335 8.06 13.50 0.83
N LEU A 336 8.73 12.40 1.17
CA LEU A 336 8.79 11.21 0.31
C LEU A 336 7.68 10.24 0.69
N VAL A 337 6.48 10.51 0.20
CA VAL A 337 5.29 9.65 0.32
C VAL A 337 4.69 9.47 -1.08
N THR A 338 3.80 8.50 -1.29
CA THR A 338 3.19 8.34 -2.63
C THR A 338 2.42 9.61 -3.04
N PRO A 339 2.64 10.17 -4.25
CA PRO A 339 3.50 9.65 -5.34
C PRO A 339 4.94 10.22 -5.38
N THR A 340 5.28 11.23 -4.59
CA THR A 340 6.58 11.93 -4.65
C THR A 340 7.76 11.02 -4.37
N SER A 341 7.58 10.00 -3.51
CA SER A 341 8.59 9.00 -3.25
C SER A 341 8.98 8.28 -4.55
N GLN A 342 8.02 7.74 -5.30
CA GLN A 342 8.26 7.06 -6.59
C GLN A 342 8.94 8.00 -7.60
N ILE A 343 8.48 9.25 -7.71
CA ILE A 343 9.04 10.26 -8.61
C ILE A 343 10.54 10.46 -8.34
N VAL A 344 10.89 10.67 -7.07
CA VAL A 344 12.29 10.89 -6.66
C VAL A 344 13.13 9.64 -6.86
N GLY A 345 12.63 8.47 -6.45
CA GLY A 345 13.40 7.22 -6.53
C GLY A 345 13.65 6.75 -7.95
N THR A 346 12.65 6.76 -8.82
CA THR A 346 12.83 6.38 -10.24
C THR A 346 13.79 7.33 -10.94
N GLN A 347 13.69 8.64 -10.69
CA GLN A 347 14.65 9.60 -11.25
C GLN A 347 16.08 9.37 -10.72
N ALA A 348 16.24 9.01 -9.44
CA ALA A 348 17.54 8.67 -8.87
C ALA A 348 18.14 7.42 -9.53
N VAL A 349 17.33 6.36 -9.74
CA VAL A 349 17.74 5.17 -10.48
C VAL A 349 18.19 5.52 -11.90
N LEU A 350 17.43 6.35 -12.63
CA LEU A 350 17.82 6.78 -13.99
C LEU A 350 19.13 7.57 -13.99
N ASN A 351 19.32 8.49 -13.04
CA ASN A 351 20.55 9.26 -12.91
C ASN A 351 21.77 8.35 -12.69
N VAL A 352 21.62 7.32 -11.86
CA VAL A 352 22.66 6.33 -11.59
C VAL A 352 22.93 5.49 -12.84
N LEU A 353 21.90 4.86 -13.41
CA LEU A 353 22.04 3.97 -14.57
C LEU A 353 22.66 4.66 -15.79
N THR A 354 22.29 5.93 -16.05
CA THR A 354 22.86 6.72 -17.16
C THR A 354 24.23 7.32 -16.84
N GLY A 355 24.64 7.33 -15.57
CA GLY A 355 25.87 7.99 -15.11
C GLY A 355 25.82 9.52 -15.16
N LYS A 356 24.67 10.13 -15.49
CA LYS A 356 24.53 11.57 -15.67
C LYS A 356 23.19 12.08 -15.15
N ARG A 357 23.25 13.02 -14.20
CA ARG A 357 22.05 13.58 -13.57
C ARG A 357 21.13 14.25 -14.60
N TYR A 358 19.86 13.82 -14.61
CA TYR A 358 18.80 14.35 -15.45
C TYR A 358 19.08 14.26 -16.96
N ASP A 359 19.91 13.31 -17.40
CA ASP A 359 20.07 13.05 -18.84
C ASP A 359 18.74 12.64 -19.47
N THR A 360 18.06 11.70 -18.81
CA THR A 360 16.64 11.38 -19.02
C THR A 360 15.84 11.92 -17.83
N ILE A 361 14.78 12.69 -18.12
CA ILE A 361 13.87 13.25 -17.11
C ILE A 361 12.51 12.59 -17.29
N THR A 362 11.97 11.97 -16.24
CA THR A 362 10.66 11.31 -16.32
C THR A 362 9.53 12.31 -16.52
N ASN A 363 8.40 11.84 -17.07
CA ASN A 363 7.23 12.70 -17.29
C ASN A 363 6.64 13.17 -15.95
N GLU A 364 6.71 12.35 -14.90
CA GLU A 364 6.26 12.71 -13.57
C GLU A 364 7.14 13.79 -12.96
N VAL A 365 8.46 13.76 -13.16
CA VAL A 365 9.36 14.85 -12.75
C VAL A 365 9.05 16.13 -13.53
N LYS A 366 8.81 16.05 -14.84
CA LYS A 366 8.40 17.22 -15.63
C LYS A 366 7.09 17.82 -15.09
N ARG A 367 6.08 16.98 -14.86
CA ARG A 367 4.79 17.41 -14.29
C ARG A 367 4.94 18.01 -12.89
N TYR A 368 5.80 17.45 -12.05
CA TYR A 368 6.16 18.03 -10.75
C TYR A 368 6.77 19.42 -10.91
N LEU A 369 7.76 19.57 -11.79
CA LEU A 369 8.42 20.84 -12.06
C LEU A 369 7.50 21.88 -12.71
N GLN A 370 6.42 21.43 -13.37
CA GLN A 370 5.35 22.28 -13.88
C GLN A 370 4.38 22.74 -12.78
N GLY A 371 4.41 22.17 -11.57
CA GLY A 371 3.44 22.45 -10.50
C GLY A 371 2.19 21.55 -10.55
N GLY A 372 2.16 20.54 -11.42
CA GLY A 372 1.00 19.68 -11.65
C GLY A 372 0.61 18.71 -10.51
N TYR A 373 1.38 18.71 -9.42
CA TYR A 373 1.08 17.99 -8.16
C TYR A 373 0.82 18.95 -6.99
N GLY A 374 0.95 20.26 -7.18
CA GLY A 374 0.88 21.27 -6.12
C GLY A 374 2.22 21.99 -5.91
N LYS A 375 2.31 22.74 -4.82
CA LYS A 375 3.45 23.60 -4.50
C LYS A 375 4.50 22.82 -3.71
N ALA A 376 5.73 22.82 -4.20
CA ALA A 376 6.88 22.27 -3.46
C ALA A 376 7.14 23.06 -2.16
N PRO A 377 7.58 22.39 -1.07
CA PRO A 377 7.87 23.06 0.20
C PRO A 377 8.97 24.14 0.13
N ALA A 378 9.93 23.95 -0.77
CA ALA A 378 11.03 24.89 -1.00
C ALA A 378 11.16 25.23 -2.50
N PRO A 379 11.92 26.30 -2.85
CA PRO A 379 12.27 26.56 -4.24
C PRO A 379 12.94 25.35 -4.89
N ILE A 380 12.43 24.98 -6.06
CA ILE A 380 13.00 23.95 -6.95
C ILE A 380 14.21 24.50 -7.69
N ASP A 381 15.10 23.62 -8.18
CA ASP A 381 16.25 24.04 -8.97
C ASP A 381 15.80 24.65 -10.32
N ALA A 382 16.07 25.94 -10.50
CA ALA A 382 15.62 26.70 -11.65
C ALA A 382 16.24 26.23 -12.98
N LYS A 383 17.47 25.68 -12.96
CA LYS A 383 18.11 25.16 -14.17
C LYS A 383 17.46 23.85 -14.58
N LEU A 384 17.17 22.98 -13.62
CA LEU A 384 16.43 21.74 -13.82
C LEU A 384 15.02 22.02 -14.32
N GLN A 385 14.27 22.93 -13.69
CA GLN A 385 12.93 23.31 -14.12
C GLN A 385 12.96 23.77 -15.59
N LYS A 386 13.81 24.74 -15.92
CA LYS A 386 13.96 25.23 -17.30
C LYS A 386 14.35 24.13 -18.30
N ARG A 387 15.22 23.19 -17.91
CA ARG A 387 15.61 22.07 -18.75
C ARG A 387 14.46 21.07 -18.96
N ALA A 388 13.64 20.84 -17.95
CA ALA A 388 12.59 19.83 -17.96
C ALA A 388 11.33 20.29 -18.72
N ILE A 389 10.87 21.52 -18.48
CA ILE A 389 9.60 22.04 -19.03
C ILE A 389 9.80 23.09 -20.14
N GLY A 390 11.02 23.57 -20.37
CA GLY A 390 11.33 24.49 -21.45
C GLY A 390 10.61 25.83 -21.35
N LYS A 391 9.58 26.02 -22.19
CA LYS A 391 8.72 27.23 -22.25
C LYS A 391 7.27 26.97 -21.83
N GLU A 392 6.97 25.78 -21.31
CA GLU A 392 5.63 25.48 -20.79
C GLU A 392 5.32 26.37 -19.58
N ASP A 393 4.04 26.69 -19.41
CA ASP A 393 3.57 27.52 -18.30
C ASP A 393 3.67 26.78 -16.96
N ILE A 394 4.10 27.50 -15.93
CA ILE A 394 4.13 27.02 -14.55
C ILE A 394 2.74 27.16 -13.94
N ILE A 395 2.23 26.09 -13.34
CA ILE A 395 0.98 26.07 -12.60
C ILE A 395 1.24 26.61 -11.19
N ASP A 396 0.70 27.79 -10.89
CA ASP A 396 0.82 28.45 -9.58
C ASP A 396 -0.47 28.35 -8.73
N CYS A 397 -1.61 28.06 -9.35
CA CYS A 397 -2.90 27.79 -8.69
C CYS A 397 -2.96 26.36 -8.11
N ARG A 398 -4.12 25.97 -7.56
CA ARG A 398 -4.37 24.56 -7.23
C ARG A 398 -4.56 23.79 -8.55
N PRO A 399 -3.86 22.67 -8.82
CA PRO A 399 -3.93 22.03 -10.14
C PRO A 399 -5.33 21.55 -10.55
N ALA A 400 -6.20 21.25 -9.58
CA ALA A 400 -7.59 20.86 -9.86
C ALA A 400 -8.46 22.02 -10.37
N ASP A 401 -8.08 23.28 -10.16
CA ASP A 401 -8.81 24.44 -10.71
C ASP A 401 -8.74 24.49 -12.24
N LEU A 402 -7.76 23.78 -12.83
CA LEU A 402 -7.59 23.65 -14.29
C LEU A 402 -8.35 22.45 -14.87
N LEU A 403 -8.93 21.58 -14.03
CA LEU A 403 -9.65 20.40 -14.46
C LEU A 403 -11.13 20.73 -14.65
N LYS A 404 -11.68 20.33 -15.80
CA LYS A 404 -13.13 20.36 -16.02
C LYS A 404 -13.80 19.22 -15.25
N PRO A 405 -15.07 19.36 -14.84
CA PRO A 405 -15.83 18.26 -14.28
C PRO A 405 -15.79 17.03 -15.18
N GLU A 406 -15.48 15.87 -14.63
CA GLU A 406 -15.20 14.67 -15.42
C GLU A 406 -16.08 13.45 -15.07
N PHE A 407 -16.86 13.48 -13.99
CA PHE A 407 -17.61 12.30 -13.54
C PHE A 407 -18.63 11.81 -14.59
N GLU A 408 -19.43 12.71 -15.16
CA GLU A 408 -20.41 12.38 -16.21
C GLU A 408 -19.76 12.05 -17.56
N HIS A 409 -18.51 12.49 -17.78
CA HIS A 409 -17.73 12.06 -18.93
C HIS A 409 -17.29 10.60 -18.75
N LEU A 410 -16.69 10.28 -17.60
CA LEU A 410 -16.25 8.93 -17.25
C LEU A 410 -17.41 7.93 -17.25
N ARG A 411 -18.59 8.31 -16.75
CA ARG A 411 -19.82 7.48 -16.80
C ARG A 411 -20.18 7.09 -18.24
N ARG A 412 -20.09 8.04 -19.18
CA ARG A 412 -20.38 7.79 -20.60
C ARG A 412 -19.27 6.98 -21.27
N GLU A 413 -18.03 7.19 -20.89
CA GLU A 413 -16.86 6.48 -21.43
C GLU A 413 -16.87 4.99 -21.06
N ILE A 414 -17.11 4.66 -19.79
CA ILE A 414 -17.20 3.27 -19.34
C ILE A 414 -18.49 2.59 -19.82
N GLY A 415 -19.56 3.36 -20.02
CA GLY A 415 -20.81 2.92 -20.61
C GLY A 415 -21.45 1.78 -19.83
N HIS A 416 -21.88 0.74 -20.55
CA HIS A 416 -22.65 -0.39 -20.00
C HIS A 416 -21.87 -1.28 -19.03
N LEU A 417 -20.54 -1.15 -18.95
CA LEU A 417 -19.74 -1.90 -17.98
C LEU A 417 -19.94 -1.43 -16.54
N ALA A 418 -20.28 -0.14 -16.35
CA ALA A 418 -20.62 0.39 -15.03
C ALA A 418 -22.13 0.22 -14.77
N LEU A 419 -22.46 -0.47 -13.69
CA LEU A 419 -23.84 -0.71 -13.25
C LEU A 419 -24.32 0.33 -12.24
N ASN A 420 -23.39 1.04 -11.61
CA ASN A 420 -23.64 2.05 -10.59
C ASN A 420 -22.48 3.08 -10.53
N ASP A 421 -22.58 4.05 -9.62
CA ASP A 421 -21.59 5.11 -9.44
C ASP A 421 -20.26 4.59 -8.87
N GLU A 422 -20.28 3.52 -8.08
CA GLU A 422 -19.08 2.86 -7.54
C GLU A 422 -18.19 2.31 -8.65
N ASP A 423 -18.79 1.72 -9.69
CA ASP A 423 -18.09 1.24 -10.87
C ASP A 423 -17.44 2.39 -11.65
N VAL A 424 -18.16 3.51 -11.81
CA VAL A 424 -17.62 4.71 -12.45
C VAL A 424 -16.44 5.25 -11.65
N LEU A 425 -16.52 5.26 -10.32
CA LEU A 425 -15.43 5.69 -9.44
C LEU A 425 -14.24 4.74 -9.48
N SER A 426 -14.48 3.42 -9.52
CA SER A 426 -13.41 2.41 -9.69
C SER A 426 -12.68 2.59 -11.01
N TYR A 427 -13.43 2.84 -12.09
CA TYR A 427 -12.87 3.21 -13.39
C TYR A 427 -12.11 4.55 -13.34
N ALA A 428 -12.64 5.56 -12.66
CA ALA A 428 -11.97 6.86 -12.49
C ALA A 428 -10.58 6.69 -11.84
N MET A 429 -10.50 5.89 -10.77
CA MET A 429 -9.27 5.72 -10.01
C MET A 429 -8.20 5.00 -10.84
N PHE A 430 -8.59 3.95 -11.57
CA PHE A 430 -7.67 3.14 -12.37
C PHE A 430 -8.33 2.73 -13.69
N PRO A 431 -8.30 3.55 -14.75
CA PRO A 431 -9.09 3.30 -15.96
C PRO A 431 -8.87 1.93 -16.59
N GLU A 432 -7.60 1.51 -16.77
CA GLU A 432 -7.29 0.21 -17.35
C GLU A 432 -7.66 -0.95 -16.42
N VAL A 433 -7.25 -0.88 -15.16
CA VAL A 433 -7.48 -1.95 -14.17
C VAL A 433 -8.95 -2.08 -13.81
N GLY A 434 -9.61 -0.95 -13.56
CA GLY A 434 -11.04 -0.86 -13.25
C GLY A 434 -11.87 -1.38 -14.41
N LYS A 435 -11.59 -0.96 -15.66
CA LYS A 435 -12.28 -1.51 -16.83
C LYS A 435 -12.08 -3.02 -16.96
N GLN A 436 -10.84 -3.51 -16.87
CA GLN A 436 -10.55 -4.94 -16.93
C GLN A 436 -11.27 -5.72 -15.81
N PHE A 437 -11.30 -5.17 -14.59
CA PHE A 437 -12.01 -5.78 -13.47
C PHE A 437 -13.51 -5.89 -13.76
N LEU A 438 -14.14 -4.81 -14.25
CA LEU A 438 -15.57 -4.79 -14.57
C LEU A 438 -15.92 -5.77 -15.69
N GLU A 439 -15.08 -5.91 -16.72
CA GLU A 439 -15.24 -6.89 -17.81
C GLU A 439 -15.14 -8.35 -17.29
N LEU A 440 -14.18 -8.62 -16.41
CA LEU A 440 -14.05 -9.94 -15.78
C LEU A 440 -15.23 -10.24 -14.85
N ARG A 441 -15.69 -9.23 -14.09
CA ARG A 441 -16.88 -9.34 -13.22
C ARG A 441 -18.14 -9.64 -14.03
N SER A 442 -18.37 -8.93 -15.14
CA SER A 442 -19.56 -9.12 -15.97
C SER A 442 -19.63 -10.49 -16.66
N THR A 443 -18.49 -11.15 -16.81
CA THR A 443 -18.39 -12.48 -17.44
C THR A 443 -18.17 -13.62 -16.43
N GLY A 444 -18.02 -13.31 -15.13
CA GLY A 444 -17.77 -14.30 -14.08
C GLY A 444 -16.35 -14.90 -14.08
N HIS A 445 -15.36 -14.19 -14.63
CA HIS A 445 -13.97 -14.64 -14.76
C HIS A 445 -13.00 -13.92 -13.79
N LEU A 446 -13.50 -13.44 -12.65
CA LEU A 446 -12.64 -12.91 -11.60
C LEU A 446 -11.86 -14.06 -10.95
N VAL A 447 -10.54 -14.11 -11.20
CA VAL A 447 -9.64 -15.12 -10.63
C VAL A 447 -8.54 -14.41 -9.85
N PRO A 448 -8.54 -14.47 -8.50
CA PRO A 448 -7.49 -13.88 -7.68
C PRO A 448 -6.14 -14.53 -7.97
N GLU A 449 -5.04 -13.80 -7.75
CA GLU A 449 -3.72 -14.42 -7.75
C GLU A 449 -3.66 -15.55 -6.70
N PRO A 450 -3.13 -16.74 -7.03
CA PRO A 450 -3.12 -17.85 -6.11
C PRO A 450 -2.21 -17.56 -4.91
N LEU A 451 -2.64 -17.97 -3.71
CA LEU A 451 -1.76 -18.05 -2.55
C LEU A 451 -0.94 -19.33 -2.66
N GLU A 452 0.37 -19.24 -2.48
CA GLU A 452 1.19 -20.43 -2.31
C GLU A 452 0.87 -21.01 -0.93
N VAL A 453 0.26 -22.18 -0.91
CA VAL A 453 0.17 -22.95 0.33
C VAL A 453 1.56 -23.52 0.53
N ALA A 454 2.23 -23.10 1.61
CA ALA A 454 3.48 -23.74 2.02
C ALA A 454 3.17 -25.24 2.19
N SER A 455 3.56 -26.06 1.21
CA SER A 455 3.59 -27.49 1.44
C SER A 455 4.62 -27.70 2.55
N ALA A 456 4.28 -28.52 3.55
CA ALA A 456 5.27 -29.09 4.45
C ALA A 456 6.16 -30.05 3.62
N ALA A 457 6.89 -29.53 2.65
CA ALA A 457 7.86 -30.28 1.88
C ALA A 457 9.11 -30.38 2.74
N GLY A 458 9.36 -31.60 3.20
CA GLY A 458 10.58 -31.98 3.89
C GLY A 458 11.83 -31.48 3.14
N SER A 459 12.86 -31.24 3.93
CA SER A 459 14.19 -30.75 3.57
C SER A 459 14.99 -31.68 2.64
N GLY A 460 14.40 -32.12 1.53
CA GLY A 460 15.05 -32.90 0.49
C GLY A 460 14.97 -32.14 -0.82
N VAL A 461 16.13 -31.87 -1.43
CA VAL A 461 16.18 -31.46 -2.84
C VAL A 461 15.49 -32.57 -3.65
N GLN A 462 14.27 -32.33 -4.12
CA GLN A 462 13.62 -33.22 -5.08
C GLN A 462 14.36 -33.09 -6.41
N LYS A 463 15.34 -33.95 -6.63
CA LYS A 463 16.03 -34.08 -7.92
C LYS A 463 15.11 -34.84 -8.87
N ALA A 464 14.59 -34.16 -9.88
CA ALA A 464 13.97 -34.81 -11.03
C ALA A 464 15.05 -35.02 -12.11
N PRO A 465 15.21 -36.23 -12.65
CA PRO A 465 16.08 -36.44 -13.81
C PRO A 465 15.54 -35.65 -15.02
N THR A 466 16.44 -35.05 -15.79
CA THR A 466 16.11 -34.19 -16.95
C THR A 466 16.64 -34.75 -18.27
N GLU A 467 17.30 -35.90 -18.26
CA GLU A 467 17.96 -36.50 -19.43
C GLU A 467 17.80 -38.02 -19.36
N PHE A 468 17.33 -38.62 -20.43
CA PHE A 468 16.91 -40.02 -20.49
C PHE A 468 17.23 -40.62 -21.85
N ASN A 469 17.40 -41.94 -21.91
CA ASN A 469 17.33 -42.70 -23.15
C ASN A 469 15.99 -43.42 -23.20
N VAL A 470 15.17 -43.13 -24.21
CA VAL A 470 13.84 -43.71 -24.39
C VAL A 470 13.90 -44.72 -25.52
N ALA A 471 13.68 -46.00 -25.23
CA ALA A 471 13.63 -47.05 -26.24
C ALA A 471 12.18 -47.32 -26.69
N LEU A 472 11.92 -47.21 -27.99
CA LEU A 472 10.61 -47.47 -28.58
C LEU A 472 10.78 -48.27 -29.89
N HIS A 473 10.04 -49.39 -30.03
CA HIS A 473 10.07 -50.24 -31.22
C HIS A 473 11.47 -50.72 -31.69
N GLY A 474 12.45 -50.80 -30.79
CA GLY A 474 13.81 -51.25 -31.09
C GLY A 474 14.79 -50.11 -31.42
N GLU A 475 14.33 -48.87 -31.49
CA GLU A 475 15.17 -47.66 -31.58
C GLU A 475 15.33 -47.00 -30.21
N SER A 476 16.44 -46.29 -29.99
CA SER A 476 16.72 -45.56 -28.74
C SER A 476 16.89 -44.08 -29.05
N TYR A 477 16.09 -43.24 -28.40
CA TYR A 477 16.14 -41.78 -28.53
C TYR A 477 16.78 -41.17 -27.29
N HIS A 478 17.76 -40.29 -27.48
CA HIS A 478 18.34 -39.51 -26.40
C HIS A 478 17.50 -38.25 -26.16
N VAL A 479 16.86 -38.16 -24.99
CA VAL A 479 15.86 -37.15 -24.68
C VAL A 479 16.33 -36.28 -23.52
N LYS A 480 16.40 -34.96 -23.73
CA LYS A 480 16.74 -33.98 -22.70
C LYS A 480 15.67 -32.91 -22.55
N VAL A 481 15.19 -32.70 -21.33
CA VAL A 481 14.28 -31.61 -20.97
C VAL A 481 15.08 -30.31 -20.84
N THR A 482 14.73 -29.30 -21.63
CA THR A 482 15.44 -28.01 -21.69
C THR A 482 14.64 -26.85 -21.11
N GLY A 483 13.33 -26.99 -20.96
CA GLY A 483 12.47 -25.98 -20.35
C GLY A 483 11.05 -26.49 -20.12
N THR A 484 10.35 -25.88 -19.16
CA THR A 484 8.94 -26.18 -18.88
C THR A 484 8.17 -24.90 -18.59
N SER A 485 6.92 -24.82 -19.03
CA SER A 485 5.99 -23.77 -18.60
C SER A 485 5.69 -23.85 -17.09
N PRO A 486 5.21 -22.75 -16.46
CA PRO A 486 4.95 -22.67 -15.02
C PRO A 486 4.14 -23.86 -14.47
N LYS A 487 4.39 -24.25 -13.22
CA LYS A 487 3.80 -25.46 -12.62
C LYS A 487 2.28 -25.40 -12.38
N ASN A 488 1.65 -24.23 -12.48
CA ASN A 488 0.27 -24.01 -12.03
C ASN A 488 -0.77 -24.12 -13.16
N GLU A 489 -0.39 -24.65 -14.32
CA GLU A 489 -1.28 -24.84 -15.47
C GLU A 489 -1.58 -26.32 -15.67
N SER A 490 -2.84 -26.68 -15.91
CA SER A 490 -3.27 -28.06 -16.22
C SER A 490 -2.76 -28.55 -17.58
N LEU A 491 -2.37 -27.61 -18.44
CA LEU A 491 -1.77 -27.83 -19.75
C LEU A 491 -0.35 -27.28 -19.69
N ARG A 492 0.66 -28.13 -19.82
CA ARG A 492 2.07 -27.74 -19.66
C ARG A 492 2.84 -27.97 -20.94
N HIS A 493 3.54 -26.93 -21.39
CA HIS A 493 4.50 -27.06 -22.48
C HIS A 493 5.85 -27.51 -21.94
N PHE A 494 6.40 -28.55 -22.55
CA PHE A 494 7.74 -29.07 -22.30
C PHE A 494 8.57 -28.94 -23.57
N TYR A 495 9.79 -28.44 -23.41
CA TYR A 495 10.76 -28.33 -24.49
C TYR A 495 11.79 -29.45 -24.35
N PHE A 496 11.82 -30.35 -25.33
CA PHE A 496 12.72 -31.49 -25.38
C PHE A 496 13.79 -31.29 -26.45
N MET A 497 14.95 -31.90 -26.24
CA MET A 497 15.91 -32.20 -27.29
C MET A 497 15.88 -33.71 -27.50
N VAL A 498 15.46 -34.15 -28.67
CA VAL A 498 15.43 -35.58 -29.06
C VAL A 498 16.52 -35.78 -30.11
N ASP A 499 17.57 -36.51 -29.74
CA ASP A 499 18.78 -36.72 -30.56
C ASP A 499 19.38 -35.41 -31.14
N GLY A 500 19.29 -34.34 -30.37
CA GLY A 500 19.82 -33.02 -30.74
C GLY A 500 18.86 -32.13 -31.53
N MET A 501 17.63 -32.58 -31.83
CA MET A 501 16.60 -31.75 -32.45
C MET A 501 15.59 -31.23 -31.41
N PRO A 502 15.26 -29.92 -31.42
CA PRO A 502 14.31 -29.33 -30.48
C PRO A 502 12.87 -29.70 -30.86
N GLU A 503 12.12 -30.19 -29.88
CA GLU A 503 10.71 -30.56 -30.01
C GLU A 503 9.88 -29.96 -28.87
N GLU A 504 8.69 -29.45 -29.20
CA GLU A 504 7.72 -28.98 -28.21
C GLU A 504 6.64 -30.03 -27.99
N ILE A 505 6.46 -30.42 -26.72
CA ILE A 505 5.43 -31.39 -26.33
C ILE A 505 4.49 -30.71 -25.34
N VAL A 506 3.20 -30.74 -25.66
CA VAL A 506 2.13 -30.26 -24.79
C VAL A 506 1.59 -31.45 -24.00
N VAL A 507 1.70 -31.37 -22.68
CA VAL A 507 1.21 -32.40 -21.76
C VAL A 507 0.04 -31.84 -20.98
N GLU A 508 -1.14 -32.44 -21.14
CA GLU A 508 -2.30 -32.16 -20.31
C GLU A 508 -2.33 -33.16 -19.14
N THR A 509 -2.33 -32.64 -17.92
CA THR A 509 -2.48 -33.49 -16.73
C THR A 509 -3.94 -33.87 -16.55
N LEU A 510 -4.26 -35.15 -16.78
CA LEU A 510 -5.63 -35.67 -16.71
C LEU A 510 -6.00 -36.29 -15.35
N ASP A 511 -5.01 -36.73 -14.57
CA ASP A 511 -5.16 -37.37 -13.26
C ASP A 511 -3.84 -37.18 -12.48
N GLU A 512 -3.92 -37.06 -11.15
CA GLU A 512 -2.75 -36.93 -10.28
C GLU A 512 -2.87 -37.92 -9.12
N ILE A 513 -1.75 -38.57 -8.76
CA ILE A 513 -1.69 -39.47 -7.61
C ILE A 513 -0.85 -38.80 -6.51
N VAL A 514 -1.42 -38.71 -5.31
CA VAL A 514 -0.70 -38.27 -4.12
C VAL A 514 0.22 -39.42 -3.68
N LEU A 515 1.53 -39.20 -3.75
CA LEU A 515 2.54 -40.13 -3.24
C LEU A 515 2.83 -39.78 -1.78
N ASP A 516 1.97 -40.22 -0.86
CA ASP A 516 2.34 -40.29 0.55
C ASP A 516 2.80 -41.71 0.90
N GLY A 517 3.95 -41.82 1.57
CA GLY A 517 4.70 -43.06 1.65
C GLY A 517 3.98 -44.18 2.41
N GLY A 518 3.96 -45.38 1.81
CA GLY A 518 3.78 -46.66 2.51
C GLY A 518 2.39 -47.30 2.42
N THR A 519 2.28 -48.34 1.58
CA THR A 519 1.27 -49.43 1.63
C THR A 519 -0.22 -49.06 1.81
N GLN A 520 -0.66 -47.89 1.34
CA GLN A 520 -2.07 -47.66 1.06
C GLN A 520 -2.22 -47.17 -0.39
N GLY A 521 -3.01 -47.91 -1.18
CA GLY A 521 -3.13 -47.75 -2.62
C GLY A 521 -3.67 -46.38 -3.04
N ALA A 522 -3.30 -45.97 -4.25
CA ALA A 522 -3.62 -44.68 -4.87
C ALA A 522 -5.09 -44.27 -4.70
N VAL A 523 -5.32 -43.08 -4.16
CA VAL A 523 -6.63 -42.41 -4.21
C VAL A 523 -6.67 -41.59 -5.50
N LYS A 524 -7.61 -41.92 -6.40
CA LYS A 524 -7.83 -41.17 -7.65
C LYS A 524 -8.47 -39.82 -7.35
N SER A 525 -7.93 -38.76 -7.95
CA SER A 525 -8.49 -37.41 -7.92
C SER A 525 -8.90 -37.03 -9.34
N THR A 526 -10.18 -37.16 -9.68
CA THR A 526 -10.67 -36.83 -11.02
C THR A 526 -10.61 -35.32 -11.28
N ILE A 527 -9.71 -34.89 -12.16
CA ILE A 527 -9.69 -33.51 -12.69
C ILE A 527 -10.65 -33.47 -13.90
N ALA A 528 -11.67 -32.62 -13.84
CA ALA A 528 -12.68 -32.55 -14.91
C ALA A 528 -12.10 -31.85 -16.16
N SER A 529 -11.78 -32.59 -17.23
CA SER A 529 -11.40 -32.00 -18.52
C SER A 529 -12.64 -31.66 -19.37
N LYS A 530 -12.76 -30.39 -19.77
CA LYS A 530 -13.71 -29.96 -20.82
C LYS A 530 -13.01 -30.10 -22.18
N ARG A 531 -13.07 -31.29 -22.77
CA ARG A 531 -12.60 -31.52 -24.15
C ARG A 531 -13.38 -30.64 -25.15
N ARG A 532 -12.69 -29.80 -25.92
CA ARG A 532 -13.13 -29.42 -27.28
C ARG A 532 -12.34 -30.28 -28.27
N SER A 533 -13.05 -31.00 -29.13
CA SER A 533 -12.43 -31.78 -30.22
C SER A 533 -11.67 -30.84 -31.17
N PRO A 534 -10.48 -31.24 -31.66
CA PRO A 534 -9.77 -30.47 -32.69
C PRO A 534 -10.40 -30.67 -34.07
N ALA A 535 -10.41 -29.60 -34.86
CA ALA A 535 -10.46 -29.63 -36.31
C ALA A 535 -9.10 -29.15 -36.83
#